data_AF-A0A8S2WE20-F1
#
_entry.id   AF-A0A8S2WE20-F1
#
_cell.length_a   1.000
_cell.length_b   1.000
_cell.length_c   1.000
_cell.angle_alpha   90.00
_cell.angle_beta   90.00
_cell.angle_gamma   90.00
#
_symmetry.space_group_name_H-M   'P 1'
#
loop_
_entity.id
_entity.type
_entity.pdbx_description
1 polymer ?
#
loop_
_entity_poly.entity_id
_entity_poly.type
_entity_poly.pdbx_seq_one_letter_code
_entity_poly.pdbx_strand_id
1 'polypeptide(L)'
;VGDYQRYADGVLHYPLYFVLNEVFRDENRKSIREIDKQVQLNEEYFIDTTLCGLFLDNHDQARFMNHTKNMILIQNALTYLMFSDGIPIFYYGTEQEYHGDSDP
;
A
#
# COMPACT_ATOMS: atom_id res chain seq x y z
N VAL A 1 1.06 -0.34 14.62
CA VAL A 1 -0.33 -0.28 14.09
C VAL A 1 -1.07 -1.59 14.37
N GLY A 2 -0.46 -2.77 14.15
CA GLY A 2 -1.12 -4.06 14.40
C GLY A 2 -1.69 -4.26 15.82
N ASP A 3 -1.02 -3.78 16.87
CA ASP A 3 -1.54 -3.85 18.26
C ASP A 3 -2.95 -3.24 18.46
N TYR A 4 -3.34 -2.27 17.62
CA TYR A 4 -4.67 -1.67 17.69
C TYR A 4 -5.80 -2.65 17.33
N GLN A 5 -5.50 -3.77 16.65
CA GLN A 5 -6.48 -4.82 16.38
C GLN A 5 -7.01 -5.50 17.65
N ARG A 6 -6.37 -5.29 18.80
CA ARG A 6 -6.90 -5.73 20.11
C ARG A 6 -8.12 -4.92 20.56
N TYR A 7 -8.34 -3.75 19.95
CA TYR A 7 -9.34 -2.76 20.37
C TYR A 7 -10.25 -2.31 19.22
N ALA A 8 -9.93 -2.66 17.97
CA ALA A 8 -10.72 -2.36 16.78
C ALA A 8 -10.67 -3.56 15.82
N ASP A 9 -11.75 -3.82 15.08
CA ASP A 9 -11.84 -4.99 14.19
C ASP A 9 -10.82 -4.92 13.04
N GLY A 10 -10.62 -3.73 12.47
CA GLY A 10 -9.74 -3.50 11.33
C GLY A 10 -8.88 -2.25 11.51
N VAL A 11 -7.71 -2.25 10.87
CA VAL A 11 -6.76 -1.13 10.89
C VAL A 11 -6.25 -0.85 9.48
N LEU A 12 -5.84 0.39 9.21
CA LEU A 12 -5.19 0.74 7.95
C LEU A 12 -3.79 0.15 7.86
N HIS A 13 -3.47 -0.49 6.73
CA HIS A 13 -2.23 -1.26 6.56
C HIS A 13 -1.02 -0.38 6.14
N TYR A 14 -0.72 0.67 6.91
CA TYR A 14 0.41 1.57 6.67
C TYR A 14 1.77 0.89 6.48
N PRO A 15 2.15 -0.16 7.23
CA PRO A 15 3.45 -0.83 7.04
C PRO A 15 3.65 -1.33 5.60
N LEU A 16 2.63 -1.96 5.02
CA LEU A 16 2.66 -2.43 3.63
C LEU A 16 2.57 -1.28 2.63
N TYR A 17 1.79 -0.23 2.91
CA TYR A 17 1.74 0.98 2.06
C TYR A 17 3.14 1.53 1.77
N PHE A 18 3.99 1.70 2.80
CA PHE A 18 5.35 2.21 2.61
C PHE A 18 6.21 1.26 1.77
N VAL A 19 6.13 -0.04 2.06
CA VAL A 19 6.90 -1.06 1.31
C VAL A 19 6.48 -1.12 -0.15
N LEU A 20 5.17 -1.08 -0.45
CA LEU A 20 4.66 -1.06 -1.81
C LEU A 20 5.14 0.19 -2.58
N ASN A 21 5.09 1.36 -1.94
CA ASN A 21 5.61 2.60 -2.52
C ASN A 21 7.12 2.53 -2.80
N GLU A 22 7.90 1.92 -1.92
CA GLU A 22 9.35 1.78 -2.12
C GLU A 22 9.71 0.74 -3.19
N VAL A 23 8.88 -0.28 -3.39
CA VAL A 23 9.14 -1.36 -4.35
C VAL A 23 8.65 -1.02 -5.76
N PHE A 24 7.50 -0.35 -5.88
CA PHE A 24 6.86 -0.04 -7.16
C PHE A 24 7.07 1.42 -7.62
N ARG A 25 8.15 2.09 -7.19
CA ARG A 25 8.56 3.43 -7.68
C ARG A 25 9.60 3.37 -8.81
N ASP A 26 9.77 4.48 -9.52
CA ASP A 26 10.73 4.57 -10.64
C ASP A 26 12.18 4.63 -10.14
N GLU A 27 12.50 5.60 -9.28
CA GLU A 27 13.88 5.83 -8.79
C GLU A 27 14.12 5.19 -7.43
N ASN A 28 15.34 4.69 -7.19
CA ASN A 28 15.77 4.12 -5.90
C ASN A 28 14.86 3.00 -5.37
N ARG A 29 14.24 2.23 -6.28
CA ARG A 29 13.33 1.15 -5.90
C ARG A 29 14.02 0.08 -5.05
N LYS A 30 13.30 -0.43 -4.05
CA LYS A 30 13.73 -1.57 -3.26
C LYS A 30 13.43 -2.90 -3.98
N SER A 31 14.05 -3.97 -3.48
CA SER A 31 13.80 -5.32 -3.99
C SER A 31 12.37 -5.76 -3.68
N ILE A 32 11.75 -6.50 -4.58
CA ILE A 32 10.46 -7.18 -4.32
C ILE A 32 10.49 -8.06 -3.06
N ARG A 33 11.68 -8.50 -2.63
CA ARG A 33 11.89 -9.26 -1.38
C ARG A 33 11.51 -8.48 -0.12
N GLU A 34 11.44 -7.15 -0.19
CA GLU A 34 10.95 -6.35 0.95
C GLU A 34 9.46 -6.60 1.21
N ILE A 35 8.67 -6.93 0.17
CA ILE A 35 7.27 -7.34 0.36
C ILE A 35 7.20 -8.65 1.15
N ASP A 36 8.00 -9.65 0.78
CA ASP A 36 8.05 -10.95 1.48
C ASP A 36 8.45 -10.79 2.96
N LYS A 37 9.46 -9.97 3.24
CA LYS A 37 9.83 -9.61 4.61
C LYS A 37 8.69 -8.93 5.37
N GLN A 38 7.98 -8.01 4.71
CA GLN A 38 6.86 -7.32 5.34
C GLN A 38 5.70 -8.28 5.63
N VAL A 39 5.42 -9.24 4.76
CA VAL A 39 4.42 -10.29 4.99
C VAL A 39 4.81 -11.13 6.21
N GLN A 40 6.06 -11.55 6.33
CA GLN A 40 6.55 -12.28 7.50
C GLN A 40 6.42 -11.47 8.80
N LEU A 41 6.73 -10.16 8.76
CA LEU A 41 6.53 -9.28 9.91
C LEU A 41 5.04 -9.10 10.25
N ASN A 42 4.15 -9.13 9.24
CA ASN A 42 2.73 -9.00 9.50
C ASN A 42 2.18 -10.16 10.35
N GLU A 43 2.70 -11.37 10.14
CA GLU A 43 2.33 -12.55 10.95
C GLU A 43 2.69 -12.41 12.44
N GLU A 44 3.71 -11.61 12.76
CA GLU A 44 4.13 -11.37 14.15
C GLU A 44 3.32 -10.25 14.82
N TYR A 45 3.00 -9.18 14.09
CA TYR A 45 2.46 -7.94 14.66
C TYR A 45 0.95 -7.76 14.49
N PHE A 46 0.31 -8.47 13.55
CA PHE A 46 -1.13 -8.36 13.32
C PHE A 46 -1.84 -9.61 13.83
N ILE A 47 -3.05 -9.41 14.34
CA ILE A 47 -3.92 -10.51 14.79
C ILE A 47 -4.57 -11.19 13.57
N ASP A 48 -5.03 -10.38 12.61
CA ASP A 48 -5.66 -10.85 11.37
C ASP A 48 -5.40 -9.84 10.25
N THR A 49 -4.54 -10.20 9.28
CA THR A 49 -4.21 -9.35 8.14
C THR A 49 -5.38 -9.17 7.18
N THR A 50 -6.34 -10.10 7.15
CA THR A 50 -7.49 -10.06 6.23
C THR A 50 -8.49 -8.94 6.58
N LEU A 51 -8.45 -8.44 7.82
CA LEU A 51 -9.26 -7.32 8.29
C LEU A 51 -8.57 -5.95 8.12
N CYS A 52 -7.35 -5.92 7.58
CA CYS A 52 -6.62 -4.68 7.36
C CYS A 52 -7.07 -3.99 6.07
N GLY A 53 -7.21 -2.66 6.12
CA GLY A 53 -7.48 -1.84 4.94
C GLY A 53 -6.20 -1.62 4.13
N LEU A 54 -6.13 -2.21 2.95
CA LEU A 54 -5.02 -2.05 2.03
C LEU A 54 -5.24 -0.82 1.15
N PHE A 55 -4.23 0.05 1.02
CA PHE A 55 -4.29 1.18 0.10
C PHE A 55 -2.91 1.45 -0.51
N LEU A 56 -2.92 1.99 -1.72
CA LEU A 56 -1.72 2.47 -2.42
C LEU A 56 -1.60 3.98 -2.39
N ASP A 57 -2.73 4.66 -2.18
CA ASP A 57 -2.88 6.09 -2.32
C ASP A 57 -3.97 6.58 -1.34
N ASN A 58 -3.85 7.81 -0.86
CA ASN A 58 -4.82 8.45 0.00
C ASN A 58 -4.71 9.99 -0.12
N HIS A 59 -5.46 10.72 0.70
CA HIS A 59 -5.45 12.19 0.68
C HIS A 59 -4.34 12.82 1.53
N ASP A 60 -3.67 12.05 2.38
CA ASP A 60 -2.68 12.54 3.34
C ASP A 60 -1.23 12.37 2.84
N GLN A 61 -1.06 11.75 1.68
CA GLN A 61 0.23 11.44 1.08
C GLN A 61 0.22 11.86 -0.38
N ALA A 62 1.41 12.12 -0.93
CA ALA A 62 1.56 12.30 -2.36
C ALA A 62 1.01 11.07 -3.09
N ARG A 63 0.32 11.30 -4.20
CA ARG A 63 -0.29 10.21 -4.94
C ARG A 63 0.75 9.21 -5.40
N PHE A 64 0.39 7.94 -5.52
CA PHE A 64 1.33 6.90 -5.94
C PHE A 64 1.98 7.22 -7.30
N MET A 65 1.20 7.80 -8.22
CA MET A 65 1.67 8.21 -9.54
C MET A 65 2.51 9.50 -9.56
N ASN A 66 2.68 10.16 -8.41
CA ASN A 66 3.71 11.18 -8.22
C ASN A 66 5.11 10.53 -8.16
N HIS A 67 5.21 9.30 -7.64
CA HIS A 67 6.47 8.56 -7.49
C HIS A 67 6.86 7.68 -8.69
N THR A 68 5.90 7.34 -9.54
CA THR A 68 6.14 6.61 -10.78
C THR A 68 5.19 7.02 -11.89
N LYS A 69 5.72 7.18 -13.12
CA LYS A 69 4.91 7.33 -14.33
C LYS A 69 4.84 6.05 -15.15
N ASN A 70 5.42 4.97 -14.63
CA ASN A 70 5.50 3.70 -15.33
C ASN A 70 4.21 2.90 -15.10
N MET A 71 3.37 2.84 -16.14
CA MET A 71 2.10 2.14 -16.12
C MET A 71 2.23 0.65 -15.74
N ILE A 72 3.35 0.00 -16.08
CA ILE A 72 3.59 -1.39 -15.71
C ILE A 72 3.74 -1.51 -14.19
N LEU A 73 4.47 -0.61 -13.55
CA LEU A 73 4.63 -0.63 -12.09
C LEU A 73 3.31 -0.33 -11.38
N ILE A 74 2.56 0.64 -11.89
CA ILE A 74 1.22 1.00 -11.39
C ILE A 74 0.27 -0.21 -11.46
N GLN A 75 0.15 -0.85 -12.62
CA GLN A 75 -0.71 -2.01 -12.79
C GLN A 75 -0.31 -3.18 -11.88
N ASN A 76 0.98 -3.44 -11.71
CA ASN A 76 1.46 -4.48 -10.80
C ASN A 76 1.16 -4.16 -9.33
N ALA A 77 1.35 -2.90 -8.91
CA ALA A 77 1.03 -2.46 -7.56
C ALA A 77 -0.47 -2.60 -7.28
N LEU A 78 -1.34 -2.13 -8.19
CA LEU A 78 -2.79 -2.26 -8.06
C LEU A 78 -3.23 -3.73 -8.08
N THR A 79 -2.59 -4.57 -8.90
CA THR A 79 -2.83 -6.02 -8.91
C THR A 79 -2.49 -6.61 -7.55
N TYR A 80 -1.32 -6.29 -6.98
CA TYR A 80 -0.97 -6.75 -5.64
C TYR A 80 -2.01 -6.31 -4.60
N LEU A 81 -2.47 -5.05 -4.66
CA LEU A 81 -3.49 -4.52 -3.77
C LEU A 81 -4.81 -5.31 -3.85
N MET A 82 -5.24 -5.70 -5.05
CA MET A 82 -6.50 -6.44 -5.26
C MET A 82 -6.45 -7.90 -4.82
N PHE A 83 -5.26 -8.52 -4.83
CA PHE A 83 -5.10 -9.98 -4.64
C PHE A 83 -4.33 -10.37 -3.39
N SER A 84 -3.93 -9.41 -2.54
CA SER A 84 -3.27 -9.66 -1.25
C SER A 84 -4.26 -9.68 -0.09
N ASP A 85 -3.81 -10.17 1.07
CA ASP A 85 -4.63 -10.27 2.28
C ASP A 85 -5.00 -8.89 2.83
N GLY A 86 -6.31 -8.63 2.90
CA GLY A 86 -6.90 -7.40 3.40
C GLY A 86 -8.04 -6.91 2.50
N ILE A 87 -8.61 -5.77 2.87
CA ILE A 87 -9.70 -5.14 2.12
C ILE A 87 -9.08 -4.05 1.23
N PRO A 88 -9.10 -4.18 -0.11
CA PRO A 88 -8.54 -3.18 -1.00
C PRO A 88 -9.36 -1.88 -0.99
N ILE A 89 -8.67 -0.76 -0.83
CA ILE A 89 -9.20 0.59 -0.82
C ILE A 89 -8.56 1.38 -1.95
N PHE A 90 -9.39 1.91 -2.84
CA PHE A 90 -8.97 2.79 -3.93
C PHE A 90 -9.31 4.23 -3.59
N TYR A 91 -8.32 5.11 -3.70
CA TYR A 91 -8.56 6.55 -3.64
C TYR A 91 -8.98 7.06 -5.02
N TYR A 92 -10.06 7.85 -5.08
CA TYR A 92 -10.57 8.34 -6.35
C TYR A 92 -9.51 9.15 -7.11
N GLY A 93 -9.54 9.06 -8.44
CA GLY A 93 -8.54 9.65 -9.32
C GLY A 93 -7.35 8.74 -9.60
N THR A 94 -7.11 7.69 -8.81
CA THR A 94 -6.10 6.67 -9.16
C THR A 94 -6.44 6.00 -10.50
N GLU A 95 -7.74 5.77 -10.76
CA GLU A 95 -8.25 5.24 -12.03
C GLU A 95 -8.13 6.23 -13.21
N GLN A 96 -7.90 7.52 -12.93
CA GLN A 96 -7.71 8.59 -13.91
C GLN A 96 -6.26 9.08 -13.96
N GLU A 97 -5.33 8.34 -13.36
CA GLU A 97 -3.91 8.66 -13.34
C GLU A 97 -3.58 10.01 -12.70
N TYR A 98 -4.30 10.38 -11.64
CA TYR A 98 -4.01 11.61 -10.90
C TYR A 98 -2.65 11.49 -10.20
N HIS A 99 -1.85 12.55 -10.29
CA HIS A 99 -0.45 12.62 -9.84
C HIS A 99 -0.19 13.81 -8.91
N GLY A 100 -1.23 14.25 -8.20
CA GLY A 100 -1.13 15.25 -7.14
C GLY A 100 -0.04 14.90 -6.13
N ASP A 101 0.64 15.92 -5.61
CA ASP A 101 1.68 15.78 -4.60
C ASP A 101 1.01 15.80 -3.22
N SER A 102 1.72 16.33 -2.23
CA SER A 102 1.17 16.66 -0.91
C SER A 102 -0.08 17.54 -1.03
N ASP A 103 -1.01 17.35 -0.08
CA ASP A 103 -2.22 18.15 0.08
C ASP A 103 -1.95 19.65 -0.21
N PRO A 104 -2.70 20.29 -1.14
CA PRO A 104 -3.90 19.82 -1.86
C PRO A 104 -3.70 19.26 -3.28
#